data_AF-A0A328FFL7-F1
#
_entry.id   AF-A0A328FFL7-F1
#
_cell.length_a   1.000
_cell.length_b   1.000
_cell.length_c   1.000
_cell.angle_alpha   90.00
_cell.angle_beta   90.00
_cell.angle_gamma   90.00
#
_symmetry.space_group_name_H-M   'P 1'
#
loop_
_entity.id
_entity.type
_entity.pdbx_description
1 polymer ?
#
loop_
_entity_poly.entity_id
_entity_poly.type
_entity_poly.pdbx_seq_one_letter_code
_entity_poly.pdbx_strand_id
1 'polypeptide(L)'
;MIFRYYVKCPGCEKTLLIRLSVGSDNEQPFYFVCKNCDIPTRGRQTIWYKSTPGARIDLDDGEQIPPQENVYQTINIHPDLPFVPTLNLMPIGSPFIHQLLGKNFENYKRRYDYFKEITFNPWKAIRRLWSFYLDEKWELFNSEAEKICDDWPKNPNTIAKKDIPHRLFDHTFMPIMCNSFFVEMKKEWNSANG
;
A
#
# COMPACT_ATOMS: atom_id res chain seq x y z
N MET A 1 -12.50 -2.18 13.32
CA MET A 1 -11.97 -2.61 14.65
C MET A 1 -10.65 -1.91 14.88
N ILE A 2 -10.35 -1.50 16.12
CA ILE A 2 -9.07 -0.83 16.48
C ILE A 2 -8.49 -1.54 17.71
N PHE A 3 -7.26 -2.02 17.58
CA PHE A 3 -6.50 -2.59 18.68
C PHE A 3 -5.59 -1.53 19.31
N ARG A 4 -5.36 -1.66 20.62
CA ARG A 4 -4.57 -0.74 21.43
C ARG A 4 -3.39 -1.49 22.03
N TYR A 5 -2.19 -1.03 21.72
CA TYR A 5 -0.95 -1.61 22.22
C TYR A 5 -0.14 -0.53 22.90
N TYR A 6 0.28 -0.80 24.13
CA TYR A 6 1.20 0.08 24.86
C TYR A 6 2.59 -0.42 24.61
N VAL A 7 3.49 0.47 24.20
CA VAL A 7 4.87 0.10 23.86
C VAL A 7 5.86 1.09 24.45
N LYS A 8 7.06 0.64 24.75
CA LYS A 8 8.18 1.53 25.06
C LYS A 8 8.92 1.89 23.77
N CYS A 9 9.20 3.18 23.59
CA CYS A 9 10.10 3.62 22.54
C CYS A 9 11.50 3.02 22.76
N PRO A 10 12.13 2.36 21.77
CA PRO A 10 13.47 1.80 21.92
C PRO A 10 14.57 2.85 22.14
N GLY A 11 14.30 4.11 21.79
CA GLY A 11 15.26 5.19 21.90
C GLY A 11 15.24 5.97 23.21
N CYS A 12 14.04 6.38 23.63
CA CYS A 12 13.88 7.28 24.79
C CYS A 12 13.03 6.67 25.91
N GLU A 13 12.65 5.39 25.78
CA GLU A 13 11.89 4.61 26.76
C GLU A 13 10.51 5.15 27.15
N LYS A 14 10.08 6.26 26.54
CA LYS A 14 8.74 6.81 26.78
C LYS A 14 7.66 5.86 26.33
N THR A 15 6.59 5.80 27.12
CA THR A 15 5.39 5.00 26.82
C THR A 15 4.60 5.61 25.68
N LEU A 16 4.36 4.82 24.64
CA LEU A 16 3.54 5.17 23.48
C LEU A 16 2.30 4.28 23.44
N LEU A 17 1.16 4.86 23.05
CA LEU A 17 -0.06 4.12 22.76
C LEU A 17 -0.21 4.00 21.25
N ILE A 18 -0.03 2.80 20.71
CA ILE A 18 -0.28 2.49 19.32
C ILE A 18 -1.73 2.04 19.16
N ARG A 19 -2.48 2.75 18.32
CA ARG A 19 -3.85 2.43 17.90
C ARG A 19 -3.79 1.94 16.46
N LEU A 20 -3.88 0.63 16.30
CA LEU A 20 -3.80 -0.06 15.00
C LEU A 20 -5.20 -0.46 14.53
N SER A 21 -5.60 0.07 13.38
CA SER A 21 -6.79 -0.41 12.67
C SER A 21 -6.53 -1.74 11.99
N VAL A 22 -7.61 -2.50 11.78
CA VAL A 22 -7.59 -3.70 10.94
C VAL A 22 -7.68 -3.30 9.47
N GLY A 23 -6.61 -3.56 8.72
CA GLY A 23 -6.60 -3.50 7.26
C GLY A 23 -7.11 -4.78 6.59
N SER A 24 -6.69 -4.99 5.36
CA SER A 24 -7.24 -6.01 4.46
C SER A 24 -6.62 -7.41 4.60
N ASP A 25 -5.41 -7.51 5.17
CA ASP A 25 -4.64 -8.77 5.26
C ASP A 25 -4.57 -9.34 6.68
N ASN A 26 -4.28 -10.64 6.86
CA ASN A 26 -4.10 -11.21 8.20
C ASN A 26 -2.78 -10.79 8.84
N GLU A 27 -1.77 -10.47 8.02
CA GLU A 27 -0.49 -9.93 8.46
C GLU A 27 -0.32 -8.53 7.85
N GLN A 28 -0.10 -7.56 8.73
CA GLN A 28 -0.19 -6.15 8.41
C GLN A 28 1.07 -5.45 8.90
N PRO A 29 2.05 -5.19 8.01
CA PRO A 29 3.22 -4.40 8.40
C PRO A 29 2.78 -2.99 8.77
N PHE A 30 3.42 -2.41 9.77
CA PHE A 30 3.18 -1.05 10.18
C PHE A 30 4.48 -0.37 10.60
N TYR A 31 4.43 0.95 10.66
CA TYR A 31 5.56 1.80 10.97
C TYR A 31 5.08 3.02 11.76
N PHE A 32 5.89 3.44 12.73
CA PHE A 32 5.66 4.67 13.48
C PHE A 32 6.96 5.38 13.84
N VAL A 33 6.83 6.65 14.24
CA VAL A 33 7.96 7.48 14.69
C VAL A 33 7.63 8.07 16.05
N CYS A 34 8.57 7.97 16.99
CA CYS A 34 8.44 8.60 18.30
C CYS A 34 8.64 10.12 18.16
N LYS A 35 7.66 10.94 18.57
CA LYS A 35 7.76 12.41 18.53
C LYS A 35 8.75 13.01 19.54
N ASN A 36 9.34 12.19 20.41
CA ASN A 36 10.32 12.67 21.39
C ASN A 36 11.77 12.59 20.90
N CYS A 37 12.13 11.50 20.22
CA CYS A 37 13.50 11.22 19.79
C CYS A 37 13.61 10.90 18.30
N ASP A 38 12.50 11.02 17.56
CA ASP A 38 12.38 10.78 16.12
C ASP A 38 12.86 9.39 15.65
N ILE A 39 12.99 8.43 16.57
CA ILE A 39 13.38 7.07 16.21
C ILE A 39 12.22 6.38 15.48
N PRO A 40 12.48 5.89 14.25
CA PRO A 40 11.55 5.06 13.52
C PRO A 40 11.47 3.66 14.12
N THR A 41 10.28 3.09 14.19
CA THR A 41 10.07 1.71 14.61
C THR A 41 9.09 1.02 13.67
N ARG A 42 9.45 -0.20 13.27
CA ARG A 42 8.64 -1.08 12.43
C ARG A 42 8.04 -2.19 13.26
N GLY A 43 6.93 -2.72 12.79
CA GLY A 43 6.32 -3.90 13.37
C GLY A 43 5.35 -4.55 12.41
N ARG A 44 4.73 -5.62 12.88
CA ARG A 44 3.71 -6.36 12.15
C ARG A 44 2.56 -6.70 13.08
N GLN A 45 1.35 -6.45 12.63
CA GLN A 45 0.15 -6.93 13.30
C GLN A 45 -0.31 -8.23 12.65
N THR A 46 -0.53 -9.27 13.46
CA THR A 46 -1.15 -10.51 13.00
C THR A 46 -2.56 -10.61 13.58
N ILE A 47 -3.54 -10.84 12.72
CA ILE A 47 -4.96 -10.92 13.03
C ILE A 47 -5.47 -12.32 12.70
N TRP A 48 -6.28 -12.90 13.58
CA TRP A 48 -6.94 -14.18 13.34
C TRP A 48 -8.43 -14.08 13.65
N TYR A 49 -9.23 -14.80 12.86
CA TYR A 49 -10.69 -14.72 12.91
C TYR A 49 -11.36 -16.04 13.33
N LYS A 50 -10.63 -17.16 13.34
CA LYS A 50 -11.16 -18.48 13.73
C LYS A 50 -10.99 -18.72 15.22
N SER A 51 -11.91 -19.51 15.80
CA SER A 51 -12.01 -19.96 17.21
C SER A 51 -12.14 -18.89 18.28
N THR A 52 -11.32 -17.85 18.27
CA THR A 52 -11.42 -16.69 19.17
C THR A 52 -10.77 -15.50 18.47
N PRO A 53 -11.53 -14.55 17.92
CA PRO A 53 -10.96 -13.42 17.20
C PRO A 53 -9.96 -12.66 18.05
N GLY A 54 -8.81 -12.31 17.47
CA GLY A 54 -7.77 -11.60 18.20
C GLY A 54 -6.72 -11.02 17.28
N ALA A 55 -5.82 -10.23 17.88
CA ALA A 55 -4.66 -9.70 17.20
C ALA A 55 -3.48 -9.55 18.14
N ARG A 56 -2.28 -9.73 17.61
CA ARG A 56 -1.01 -9.46 18.30
C ARG A 56 -0.13 -8.56 17.44
N ILE A 57 0.84 -7.92 18.07
CA ILE A 57 1.91 -7.21 17.36
C ILE A 57 3.25 -7.87 17.65
N ASP A 58 4.10 -7.86 16.63
CA ASP A 58 5.53 -8.11 16.74
C ASP A 58 6.22 -6.78 16.40
N LEU A 59 7.15 -6.31 17.23
CA LEU A 59 7.97 -5.12 16.96
C LEU A 59 9.37 -5.55 16.56
N ASP A 60 9.95 -4.88 15.56
CA ASP A 60 11.35 -5.11 15.18
C ASP A 60 12.30 -4.63 16.29
N ASP A 61 11.96 -3.50 16.91
CA ASP A 61 12.68 -2.91 18.04
C ASP A 61 11.68 -2.32 19.07
N GLY A 62 11.99 -2.46 20.35
CA GLY A 62 11.15 -2.00 21.46
C GLY A 62 10.36 -3.13 22.14
N GLU A 63 9.50 -2.76 23.09
CA GLU A 63 8.81 -3.72 23.95
C GLU A 63 7.33 -3.37 24.06
N GLN A 64 6.45 -4.35 23.83
CA GLN A 64 5.04 -4.23 24.21
C GLN A 64 4.93 -4.39 25.73
N ILE A 65 4.33 -3.40 26.37
CA ILE A 65 4.14 -3.35 27.83
C ILE A 65 2.64 -3.45 28.19
N PRO A 66 2.32 -3.77 29.45
CA PRO A 66 0.95 -3.71 29.94
C PRO A 66 0.35 -2.29 29.81
N PRO A 67 -0.99 -2.16 29.79
CA PRO A 67 -1.65 -0.85 29.79
C PRO A 67 -1.13 0.09 30.88
N GLN A 68 -0.91 1.36 30.51
CA GLN A 68 -0.42 2.42 31.39
C GLN A 68 -1.31 3.65 31.25
N GLU A 69 -1.55 4.38 32.33
CA GLU A 69 -2.28 5.67 32.27
C GLU A 69 -1.42 6.79 31.68
N ASN A 70 -0.11 6.77 31.96
CA ASN A 70 0.84 7.79 31.52
C ASN A 70 1.39 7.52 30.12
N VAL A 71 0.59 7.88 29.11
CA VAL A 71 0.98 7.79 27.69
C VAL A 71 1.59 9.12 27.24
N TYR A 72 2.84 9.09 26.78
CA TYR A 72 3.50 10.27 26.22
C TYR A 72 2.90 10.67 24.86
N GLN A 73 2.64 9.69 24.00
CA GLN A 73 2.13 9.92 22.65
C GLN A 73 1.15 8.81 22.26
N THR A 74 0.03 9.21 21.68
CA THR A 74 -0.87 8.28 20.97
C THR A 74 -0.60 8.34 19.48
N ILE A 75 -0.41 7.18 18.86
CA ILE A 75 -0.11 7.01 17.43
C ILE A 75 -1.25 6.23 16.80
N ASN A 76 -1.91 6.81 15.80
CA ASN A 76 -2.96 6.14 15.04
C ASN A 76 -2.36 5.63 13.73
N ILE A 77 -2.51 4.32 13.47
CA ILE A 77 -1.95 3.67 12.29
C ILE A 77 -3.04 2.86 11.60
N HIS A 78 -3.13 3.02 10.28
CA HIS A 78 -3.90 2.13 9.42
C HIS A 78 -2.90 1.40 8.53
N PRO A 79 -2.84 0.06 8.54
CA PRO A 79 -1.78 -0.68 7.84
C PRO A 79 -1.87 -0.57 6.31
N ASP A 80 -3.08 -0.36 5.77
CA ASP A 80 -3.26 -0.11 4.33
C ASP A 80 -2.91 1.34 3.90
N LEU A 81 -2.44 2.20 4.82
CA LEU A 81 -2.09 3.60 4.52
C LEU A 81 -0.66 3.95 4.95
N PRO A 82 0.06 4.80 4.19
CA PRO A 82 1.34 5.31 4.63
C PRO A 82 1.20 6.18 5.88
N PHE A 83 2.00 5.91 6.91
CA PHE A 83 2.08 6.74 8.11
C PHE A 83 2.94 7.98 7.84
N VAL A 84 2.38 9.17 8.05
CA VAL A 84 3.11 10.45 7.93
C VAL A 84 3.17 11.12 9.31
N PRO A 85 4.36 11.17 9.96
CA PRO A 85 4.50 11.66 11.33
C PRO A 85 4.09 13.13 11.54
N THR A 86 4.23 13.94 10.49
CA THR A 86 3.97 15.39 10.48
C THR A 86 2.49 15.74 10.31
N LEU A 87 1.66 14.80 9.85
CA LEU A 87 0.22 15.01 9.78
C LEU A 87 -0.33 14.89 11.20
N ASN A 88 -0.74 16.02 11.79
CA ASN A 88 -1.58 16.06 12.99
C ASN A 88 -2.98 15.54 12.64
N LEU A 89 -3.08 14.24 12.41
CA LEU A 89 -4.36 13.55 12.30
C LEU A 89 -4.99 13.60 13.69
N MET A 90 -6.18 14.22 13.79
CA MET A 90 -6.95 14.34 15.03
C MET A 90 -7.02 13.01 15.80
N PRO A 91 -7.25 13.02 17.13
CA PRO A 91 -7.11 11.86 18.03
C PRO A 91 -8.10 10.70 17.81
N ILE A 92 -8.78 10.64 16.67
CA ILE A 92 -9.80 9.65 16.35
C ILE A 92 -9.26 8.78 15.21
N GLY A 93 -8.51 7.74 15.57
CA GLY A 93 -8.16 6.70 14.62
C GLY A 93 -9.42 6.09 13.98
N SER A 94 -9.46 6.09 12.64
CA SER A 94 -10.33 5.31 11.74
C SER A 94 -11.85 5.61 11.65
N PRO A 95 -12.21 6.89 11.49
CA PRO A 95 -13.24 7.36 10.54
C PRO A 95 -12.63 8.18 9.39
N PHE A 96 -11.30 8.23 9.34
CA PHE A 96 -10.56 9.27 8.65
C PHE A 96 -10.63 9.16 7.12
N ILE A 97 -10.64 7.97 6.51
CA ILE A 97 -10.80 7.89 5.04
C ILE A 97 -12.25 8.19 4.63
N HIS A 98 -13.25 7.78 5.42
CA HIS A 98 -14.65 8.14 5.15
C HIS A 98 -14.90 9.65 5.33
N GLN A 99 -14.18 10.32 6.24
CA GLN A 99 -14.22 11.78 6.40
C GLN A 99 -13.35 12.55 5.39
N LEU A 100 -12.18 12.05 4.99
CA LEU A 100 -11.31 12.72 4.00
C LEU A 100 -11.83 12.58 2.56
N LEU A 101 -12.33 11.40 2.21
CA LEU A 101 -12.88 11.12 0.89
C LEU A 101 -14.39 11.38 0.83
N GLY A 102 -15.09 11.44 1.97
CA GLY A 102 -16.53 11.62 2.01
C GLY A 102 -17.23 10.54 1.17
N LYS A 103 -18.09 10.99 0.27
CA LYS A 103 -18.78 10.14 -0.73
C LYS A 103 -17.83 9.37 -1.67
N ASN A 104 -16.55 9.74 -1.74
CA ASN A 104 -15.56 9.09 -2.60
C ASN A 104 -14.85 7.90 -1.94
N PHE A 105 -15.12 7.61 -0.66
CA PHE A 105 -14.50 6.47 0.03
C PHE A 105 -14.81 5.14 -0.66
N GLU A 106 -16.08 4.90 -0.99
CA GLU A 106 -16.49 3.67 -1.70
C GLU A 106 -15.82 3.57 -3.08
N ASN A 107 -15.61 4.72 -3.75
CA ASN A 107 -14.88 4.75 -5.02
C ASN A 107 -13.40 4.42 -4.85
N TYR A 108 -12.74 4.95 -3.82
CA TYR A 108 -11.35 4.61 -3.51
C TYR A 108 -11.21 3.16 -3.09
N LYS A 109 -12.07 2.67 -2.19
CA LYS A 109 -12.06 1.28 -1.73
C LYS A 109 -12.25 0.33 -2.91
N ARG A 110 -13.23 0.58 -3.79
CA ARG A 110 -13.41 -0.20 -5.02
C ARG A 110 -12.18 -0.18 -5.93
N ARG A 111 -11.53 0.98 -6.09
CA ARG A 111 -10.30 1.14 -6.89
C ARG A 111 -9.11 0.43 -6.28
N TYR A 112 -8.99 0.47 -4.95
CA TYR A 112 -7.97 -0.23 -4.18
C TYR A 112 -8.18 -1.75 -4.19
N ASP A 113 -9.42 -2.22 -4.00
CA ASP A 113 -9.76 -3.64 -4.07
C ASP A 113 -9.47 -4.18 -5.49
N TYR A 114 -9.84 -3.43 -6.54
CA TYR A 114 -9.50 -3.75 -7.93
C TYR A 114 -7.98 -3.75 -8.18
N PHE A 115 -7.25 -2.76 -7.65
CA PHE A 115 -5.80 -2.73 -7.68
C PHE A 115 -5.19 -3.95 -6.99
N LYS A 116 -5.74 -4.33 -5.85
CA LYS A 116 -5.29 -5.47 -5.05
C LYS A 116 -5.51 -6.78 -5.81
N GLU A 117 -6.63 -6.95 -6.49
CA GLU A 117 -6.89 -8.10 -7.36
C GLU A 117 -5.89 -8.17 -8.54
N ILE A 118 -5.62 -7.03 -9.19
CA ILE A 118 -4.67 -6.93 -10.32
C ILE A 118 -3.22 -7.07 -9.89
N THR A 119 -2.88 -6.67 -8.67
CA THR A 119 -1.50 -6.79 -8.19
C THR A 119 -1.27 -8.13 -7.53
N PHE A 120 -2.08 -8.58 -6.57
CA PHE A 120 -1.76 -9.80 -5.82
C PHE A 120 -1.82 -11.10 -6.63
N ASN A 121 -2.65 -11.21 -7.67
CA ASN A 121 -2.77 -12.44 -8.45
C ASN A 121 -1.68 -12.60 -9.54
N PRO A 122 -1.39 -11.58 -10.38
CA PRO A 122 -0.38 -11.68 -11.43
C PRO A 122 0.95 -10.96 -11.14
N TRP A 123 1.21 -10.36 -9.96
CA TRP A 123 2.45 -9.57 -9.73
C TRP A 123 3.74 -10.30 -10.09
N LYS A 124 3.83 -11.61 -9.80
CA LYS A 124 5.00 -12.41 -10.17
C LYS A 124 5.21 -12.46 -11.69
N ALA A 125 4.12 -12.55 -12.46
CA ALA A 125 4.17 -12.55 -13.92
C ALA A 125 4.48 -11.15 -14.48
N ILE A 126 3.84 -10.11 -13.93
CA ILE A 126 4.12 -8.71 -14.30
C ILE A 126 5.59 -8.36 -14.04
N ARG A 127 6.16 -8.76 -12.90
CA ARG A 127 7.58 -8.55 -12.57
C ARG A 127 8.52 -9.27 -13.54
N ARG A 128 8.21 -10.52 -13.92
CA ARG A 128 9.01 -11.27 -14.91
C ARG A 128 8.95 -10.59 -16.27
N LEU A 129 7.76 -10.20 -16.71
CA LEU A 129 7.54 -9.49 -17.96
C LEU A 129 8.36 -8.18 -18.02
N TRP A 130 8.34 -7.39 -16.95
CA TRP A 130 9.18 -6.18 -16.84
C TRP A 130 10.67 -6.48 -16.91
N SER A 131 11.12 -7.56 -16.27
CA SER A 131 12.53 -7.96 -16.32
C SER A 131 12.94 -8.35 -17.75
N PHE A 132 12.09 -9.09 -18.47
CA PHE A 132 12.35 -9.44 -19.87
C PHE A 132 12.31 -8.23 -20.80
N TYR A 133 11.46 -7.25 -20.51
CA TYR A 133 11.40 -5.99 -21.26
C TYR A 133 12.70 -5.18 -21.12
N LEU A 134 13.19 -5.00 -19.89
CA LEU A 134 14.41 -4.23 -19.60
C LEU A 134 15.68 -4.91 -20.16
N ASP A 135 15.72 -6.24 -20.14
CA ASP A 135 16.82 -7.04 -20.69
C ASP A 135 16.68 -7.28 -22.21
N GLU A 136 15.64 -6.74 -22.86
CA GLU A 136 15.31 -6.97 -24.28
C GLU A 136 15.18 -8.46 -24.69
N LYS A 137 14.80 -9.32 -23.74
CA LYS A 137 14.60 -10.77 -23.95
C LYS A 137 13.24 -11.05 -24.60
N TRP A 138 13.08 -10.67 -25.87
CA TRP A 138 11.79 -10.60 -26.57
C TRP A 138 11.01 -11.91 -26.66
N GLU A 139 11.69 -13.06 -26.80
CA GLU A 139 11.02 -14.36 -26.83
C GLU A 139 10.36 -14.70 -25.49
N LEU A 140 11.08 -14.49 -24.40
CA LEU A 140 10.58 -14.70 -23.03
C LEU A 140 9.50 -13.67 -22.68
N PHE A 141 9.67 -12.42 -23.14
CA PHE A 141 8.68 -11.37 -23.02
C PHE A 141 7.36 -11.79 -23.70
N ASN A 142 7.41 -12.25 -24.95
CA ASN A 142 6.22 -12.65 -25.70
C ASN A 142 5.50 -13.83 -25.03
N SER A 143 6.24 -14.84 -24.56
CA SER A 143 5.67 -16.00 -23.88
C SER A 143 4.99 -15.62 -22.56
N GLU A 144 5.55 -14.65 -21.83
CA GLU A 144 4.94 -14.20 -20.57
C GLU A 144 3.75 -13.26 -20.85
N ALA A 145 3.82 -12.41 -21.87
CA ALA A 145 2.74 -11.51 -22.29
C ALA A 145 1.48 -12.27 -22.68
N GLU A 146 1.62 -13.37 -23.44
CA GLU A 146 0.50 -14.23 -23.85
C GLU A 146 -0.28 -14.84 -22.67
N LYS A 147 0.36 -14.99 -21.50
CA LYS A 147 -0.27 -15.54 -20.29
C LYS A 147 -1.05 -14.50 -19.49
N ILE A 148 -0.72 -13.21 -19.65
CA ILE A 148 -1.26 -12.12 -18.82
C ILE A 148 -2.13 -11.14 -19.60
N CYS A 149 -2.02 -11.11 -20.93
CA CYS A 149 -2.76 -10.22 -21.80
C CYS A 149 -3.61 -11.03 -22.77
N ASP A 150 -4.93 -11.01 -22.55
CA ASP A 150 -5.90 -11.75 -23.37
C ASP A 150 -5.90 -11.34 -24.85
N ASP A 151 -5.43 -10.13 -25.17
CA ASP A 151 -5.38 -9.53 -26.51
C ASP A 151 -3.98 -9.54 -27.14
N TRP A 152 -3.03 -10.33 -26.60
CA TRP A 152 -1.66 -10.35 -27.12
C TRP A 152 -1.60 -10.88 -28.57
N PRO A 153 -1.04 -10.12 -29.54
CA PRO A 153 -0.98 -10.55 -30.92
C PRO A 153 0.03 -11.69 -31.11
N LYS A 154 -0.31 -12.66 -31.97
CA LYS A 154 0.53 -13.83 -32.29
C LYS A 154 1.92 -13.46 -32.83
N ASN A 155 2.03 -12.33 -33.53
CA ASN A 155 3.30 -11.80 -34.06
C ASN A 155 3.46 -10.33 -33.63
N PRO A 156 3.87 -10.08 -32.38
CA PRO A 156 3.95 -8.73 -31.85
C PRO A 156 5.12 -7.97 -32.50
N ASN A 157 4.80 -6.84 -33.14
CA ASN A 157 5.82 -5.92 -33.64
C ASN A 157 6.49 -5.15 -32.48
N THR A 158 7.55 -4.41 -32.78
CA THR A 158 8.30 -3.65 -31.77
C THR A 158 7.44 -2.64 -31.03
N ILE A 159 6.44 -2.07 -31.69
CA ILE A 159 5.51 -1.11 -31.08
C ILE A 159 4.64 -1.81 -30.03
N ALA A 160 4.03 -2.95 -30.37
CA ALA A 160 3.21 -3.74 -29.45
C ALA A 160 3.99 -4.18 -28.20
N LYS A 161 5.26 -4.58 -28.38
CA LYS A 161 6.16 -4.95 -27.28
C LYS A 161 6.47 -3.77 -26.33
N LYS A 162 6.68 -2.59 -26.90
CA LYS A 162 6.97 -1.36 -26.13
C LYS A 162 5.74 -0.77 -25.47
N ASP A 163 4.56 -0.97 -26.05
CA ASP A 163 3.30 -0.40 -25.56
C ASP A 163 2.73 -1.17 -24.34
N ILE A 164 2.95 -2.48 -24.24
CA ILE A 164 2.41 -3.28 -23.14
C ILE A 164 2.85 -2.84 -21.74
N PRO A 165 4.14 -2.55 -21.47
CA PRO A 165 4.55 -2.07 -20.16
C PRO A 165 3.83 -0.78 -19.76
N HIS A 166 3.55 0.10 -20.73
CA HIS A 166 2.77 1.31 -20.50
C HIS A 166 1.31 1.01 -20.21
N ARG A 167 0.66 0.11 -20.98
CA ARG A 167 -0.72 -0.31 -20.68
C ARG A 167 -0.85 -0.98 -19.33
N LEU A 168 0.09 -1.86 -18.96
CA LEU A 168 0.10 -2.52 -17.66
C LEU A 168 0.31 -1.51 -16.54
N PHE A 169 1.21 -0.54 -16.73
CA PHE A 169 1.39 0.56 -15.79
C PHE A 169 0.11 1.39 -15.67
N ASP A 170 -0.50 1.78 -16.78
CA ASP A 170 -1.76 2.53 -16.79
C ASP A 170 -2.87 1.72 -16.11
N HIS A 171 -3.12 0.46 -16.48
CA HIS A 171 -4.17 -0.34 -15.86
C HIS A 171 -3.94 -0.61 -14.37
N THR A 172 -2.68 -0.80 -13.98
CA THR A 172 -2.29 -1.03 -12.58
C THR A 172 -2.43 0.27 -11.79
N PHE A 173 -1.93 1.40 -12.27
CA PHE A 173 -1.85 2.62 -11.48
C PHE A 173 -2.98 3.62 -11.75
N MET A 174 -3.75 3.50 -12.83
CA MET A 174 -4.90 4.36 -13.15
C MET A 174 -5.94 4.46 -12.02
N PRO A 175 -6.29 3.38 -11.29
CA PRO A 175 -7.18 3.47 -10.14
C PRO A 175 -6.64 4.41 -9.03
N ILE A 176 -5.32 4.54 -8.92
CA ILE A 176 -4.63 5.39 -7.93
C ILE A 176 -4.36 6.79 -8.51
N MET A 177 -4.07 6.88 -9.81
CA MET A 177 -3.70 8.08 -10.56
C MET A 177 -4.89 8.96 -11.00
N CYS A 178 -6.12 8.60 -10.65
CA CYS A 178 -7.33 9.38 -10.94
C CYS A 178 -7.36 10.71 -10.14
N ASN A 179 -6.45 11.61 -10.46
CA ASN A 179 -6.48 13.06 -10.25
C ASN A 179 -6.25 13.74 -11.63
N SER A 180 -6.32 15.07 -11.70
CA SER A 180 -6.04 15.89 -12.90
C SER A 180 -4.74 15.51 -13.63
N PHE A 181 -3.79 14.92 -12.90
CA PHE A 181 -2.48 14.46 -13.38
C PHE A 181 -2.54 13.54 -14.61
N PHE A 182 -3.48 12.58 -14.69
CA PHE A 182 -3.55 11.67 -15.85
C PHE A 182 -4.01 12.39 -17.13
N VAL A 183 -4.91 13.37 -16.98
CA VAL A 183 -5.37 14.20 -18.11
C VAL A 183 -4.24 15.12 -18.58
N GLU A 184 -3.46 15.67 -17.67
CA GLU A 184 -2.29 16.50 -17.97
C GLU A 184 -1.17 15.68 -18.63
N MET A 185 -0.84 14.51 -18.11
CA MET A 185 0.17 13.60 -18.69
C MET A 185 -0.19 13.17 -20.12
N LYS A 186 -1.48 12.83 -20.39
CA LYS A 186 -1.92 12.54 -21.76
C LYS A 186 -1.86 13.76 -22.69
N LYS A 187 -2.14 14.96 -22.17
CA LYS A 187 -2.00 16.21 -22.94
C LYS A 187 -0.54 16.46 -23.31
N GLU A 188 0.38 16.34 -22.34
CA GLU A 188 1.83 16.49 -22.57
C GLU A 188 2.33 15.49 -23.61
N TRP A 189 2.01 14.19 -23.44
CA TRP A 189 2.44 13.14 -24.36
C TRP A 189 1.95 13.33 -25.80
N ASN A 190 0.70 13.79 -25.97
CA ASN A 190 0.14 14.05 -27.29
C ASN A 190 0.63 15.37 -27.89
N SER A 191 1.02 16.35 -27.08
CA SER A 191 1.60 17.62 -27.53
C SER A 191 3.08 17.51 -27.92
N ALA A 192 3.79 16.50 -27.43
CA ALA A 192 5.20 16.26 -27.76
C ALA A 192 5.41 15.53 -29.10
N ASN A 193 4.33 15.07 -29.74
CA ASN A 193 4.36 14.29 -30.99
C ASN A 193 3.57 14.93 -32.15
N GLY A 194 3.24 16.22 -32.05
CA GLY A 194 2.66 17.04 -33.13
C GLY A 194 3.52 18.26 -33.39
#